data_AF-A0A2D9XZ61-F1
#
_entry.id   AF-A0A2D9XZ61-F1
#
_cell.length_a   1.000
_cell.length_b   1.000
_cell.length_c   1.000
_cell.angle_alpha   90.00
_cell.angle_beta   90.00
_cell.angle_gamma   90.00
#
_symmetry.space_group_name_H-M   'P 1'
#
loop_
_entity.id
_entity.type
_entity.pdbx_description
1 polymer ?
#
loop_
_entity_poly.entity_id
_entity_poly.type
_entity_poly.pdbx_seq_one_letter_code
_entity_poly.pdbx_strand_id
1 'polypeptide(L)'
;MATTILSPSVKLIAGIIGLFFVYFFQLSAALVRRMNWFKSVIDNTPILLMRGSKIYNENLRKARVAESDLRAKLREANVSNLDQVRAVVFETTGKISVIHTEDPKTKFDNYLLDDVKK
;
A
#
# COMPACT_ATOMS: atom_id res chain seq x y z
N MET A 1 56.93 2.12 -24.40
CA MET A 1 55.47 1.90 -24.24
C MET A 1 55.25 0.42 -23.93
N ALA A 2 55.30 -0.01 -22.66
CA ALA A 2 55.12 -1.44 -22.32
C ALA A 2 54.78 -1.70 -20.84
N THR A 3 54.26 -0.73 -20.07
CA THR A 3 53.97 -0.94 -18.64
C THR A 3 52.51 -0.74 -18.25
N THR A 4 51.66 -0.29 -19.17
CA THR A 4 50.20 -0.16 -18.92
C THR A 4 49.44 -1.48 -19.00
N ILE A 5 50.07 -2.58 -19.44
CA ILE A 5 49.44 -3.92 -19.52
C ILE A 5 49.59 -4.72 -18.21
N LEU A 6 50.53 -4.34 -17.33
CA LEU A 6 50.84 -5.08 -16.10
C LEU A 6 50.71 -4.22 -14.85
N SER A 7 49.49 -3.93 -14.43
CA SER A 7 49.27 -3.63 -13.01
C SER A 7 48.01 -4.35 -12.54
N PRO A 8 48.14 -5.63 -12.12
CA PRO A 8 47.12 -6.34 -11.34
C PRO A 8 46.55 -5.45 -10.21
N SER A 9 47.36 -4.54 -9.68
CA SER A 9 46.99 -3.51 -8.71
C SER A 9 45.87 -2.58 -9.17
N VAL A 10 45.85 -2.13 -10.44
CA VAL A 10 44.79 -1.26 -10.98
C VAL A 10 43.49 -2.04 -11.14
N LYS A 11 43.58 -3.31 -11.56
CA LYS A 11 42.41 -4.22 -11.63
C LYS A 11 41.87 -4.56 -10.24
N LEU A 12 42.74 -4.74 -9.25
CA LEU A 12 42.37 -4.98 -7.85
C LEU A 12 41.69 -3.75 -7.24
N ILE A 13 42.27 -2.55 -7.43
CA ILE A 13 41.69 -1.29 -6.97
C ILE A 13 40.32 -1.06 -7.61
N ALA A 14 40.19 -1.27 -8.92
CA ALA A 14 38.90 -1.18 -9.60
C ALA A 14 37.86 -2.16 -9.03
N GLY A 15 38.28 -3.39 -8.71
CA GLY A 15 37.43 -4.39 -8.05
C GLY A 15 36.98 -3.96 -6.64
N ILE A 16 37.89 -3.42 -5.84
CA ILE A 16 37.60 -2.88 -4.50
C ILE A 16 36.63 -1.69 -4.59
N ILE A 17 36.84 -0.78 -5.54
CA ILE A 17 35.94 0.37 -5.78
C ILE A 17 34.55 -0.14 -6.20
N GLY A 18 34.47 -1.10 -7.11
CA GLY A 18 33.19 -1.70 -7.50
C GLY A 18 32.47 -2.34 -6.33
N LEU A 19 33.18 -3.13 -5.51
CA LEU A 19 32.62 -3.76 -4.31
C LEU A 19 32.14 -2.71 -3.31
N PHE A 20 32.92 -1.64 -3.11
CA PHE A 20 32.55 -0.52 -2.25
C PHE A 20 31.24 0.12 -2.71
N PHE A 21 31.08 0.40 -4.01
CA PHE A 21 29.82 0.97 -4.52
C PHE A 21 28.64 0.02 -4.34
N VAL A 22 28.81 -1.28 -4.58
CA VAL A 22 27.76 -2.28 -4.34
C VAL A 22 27.31 -2.25 -2.87
N TYR A 23 28.25 -2.33 -1.93
CA TYR A 23 27.94 -2.26 -0.49
C TYR A 23 27.35 -0.91 -0.10
N PHE A 24 27.86 0.19 -0.65
CA PHE A 24 27.36 1.53 -0.41
C PHE A 24 25.89 1.67 -0.85
N PHE A 25 25.53 1.20 -2.05
CA PHE A 25 24.16 1.22 -2.52
C PHE A 25 23.25 0.28 -1.72
N GLN A 26 23.75 -0.89 -1.32
CA GLN A 26 22.99 -1.82 -0.46
C GLN A 26 22.69 -1.20 0.90
N LEU A 27 23.69 -0.57 1.54
CA LEU A 27 23.52 0.09 2.84
C LEU A 27 22.60 1.30 2.73
N SER A 28 22.78 2.11 1.69
CA SER A 28 21.92 3.26 1.40
C SER A 28 20.47 2.83 1.19
N ALA A 29 20.23 1.77 0.40
CA ALA A 29 18.89 1.22 0.21
C ALA A 29 18.30 0.67 1.52
N ALA A 30 19.11 0.02 2.36
CA ALA A 30 18.67 -0.45 3.67
C ALA A 30 18.28 0.68 4.62
N LEU A 31 19.06 1.76 4.64
CA LEU A 31 18.79 2.96 5.44
C LEU A 31 17.53 3.69 4.94
N VAL A 32 17.38 3.87 3.63
CA VAL A 32 16.19 4.49 3.01
C VAL A 32 14.93 3.69 3.35
N ARG A 33 14.97 2.35 3.27
CA ARG A 33 13.85 1.49 3.70
C ARG A 33 13.47 1.65 5.18
N ARG A 34 14.40 2.07 6.04
CA ARG A 34 14.18 2.25 7.48
C ARG A 34 13.61 3.62 7.85
N MET A 35 13.73 4.61 6.96
CA MET A 35 13.21 5.96 7.22
C MET A 35 11.69 6.04 7.00
N ASN A 36 10.97 6.60 7.97
CA ASN A 36 9.50 6.63 8.03
C ASN A 36 8.79 7.30 6.83
N TRP A 37 9.47 8.13 6.02
CA TRP A 37 8.88 8.74 4.83
C TRP A 37 8.61 7.72 3.69
N PHE A 38 9.38 6.62 3.62
CA PHE A 38 9.12 5.52 2.69
C PHE A 38 8.07 4.53 3.23
N LYS A 39 7.83 4.52 4.55
CA LYS A 39 6.71 3.77 5.14
C LYS A 39 5.36 4.29 4.69
N SER A 40 5.20 5.57 4.32
CA SER A 40 3.91 6.04 3.77
C SER A 40 3.56 5.45 2.40
N VAL A 41 4.55 4.94 1.66
CA VAL A 41 4.35 4.18 0.40
C VAL A 41 4.15 2.69 0.69
N ILE A 42 4.56 2.23 1.88
CA ILE A 42 4.43 0.86 2.40
C ILE A 42 3.40 0.83 3.55
N ASP A 43 2.52 1.84 3.67
CA ASP A 43 1.55 1.95 4.76
C ASP A 43 0.39 1.06 4.35
N ASN A 44 0.64 -0.24 4.41
CA ASN A 44 -0.25 -1.31 4.04
C ASN A 44 -1.26 -1.49 5.18
N THR A 45 -2.01 -0.43 5.47
CA THR A 45 -3.11 -0.42 6.42
C THR A 45 -4.40 -0.30 5.61
N PRO A 46 -5.45 -1.09 5.95
CA PRO A 46 -6.72 -0.95 5.26
C PRO A 46 -7.27 0.47 5.40
N ILE A 47 -7.95 0.99 4.37
CA ILE A 47 -8.49 2.36 4.34
C ILE A 47 -10.01 2.31 4.24
N LEU A 48 -10.71 3.01 5.11
CA LEU A 48 -12.16 3.13 5.07
C LEU A 48 -12.59 4.01 3.90
N LEU A 49 -13.28 3.45 2.91
CA LEU A 49 -13.76 4.18 1.75
C LEU A 49 -15.19 4.73 1.95
N MET A 50 -16.03 3.98 2.68
CA MET A 50 -17.44 4.32 2.88
C MET A 50 -17.95 3.77 4.22
N ARG A 51 -18.84 4.50 4.88
CA ARG A 51 -19.57 4.04 6.08
C ARG A 51 -21.04 4.44 5.97
N GLY A 52 -21.94 3.46 6.00
CA GLY A 52 -23.32 3.71 5.61
C GLY A 52 -23.39 4.24 4.17
N SER A 53 -24.22 5.25 3.95
CA SER A 53 -24.31 6.00 2.70
C SER A 53 -23.20 7.05 2.51
N LYS A 54 -22.34 7.28 3.51
CA LYS A 54 -21.29 8.32 3.46
C LYS A 54 -20.03 7.80 2.79
N ILE A 55 -19.68 8.39 1.65
CA ILE A 55 -18.42 8.15 0.93
C ILE A 55 -17.33 9.11 1.43
N TYR A 56 -16.13 8.58 1.70
CA TYR A 56 -14.96 9.36 2.10
C TYR A 56 -14.07 9.66 0.89
N ASN A 57 -14.39 10.75 0.17
CA ASN A 57 -13.70 11.13 -1.08
C ASN A 57 -12.18 11.31 -0.93
N GLU A 58 -11.71 11.79 0.22
CA GLU A 58 -10.28 11.91 0.48
C GLU A 58 -9.59 10.54 0.54
N ASN A 59 -10.27 9.53 1.07
CA ASN A 59 -9.76 8.18 1.19
C ASN A 59 -9.79 7.44 -0.14
N LEU A 60 -10.81 7.68 -0.97
CA LEU A 60 -10.81 7.26 -2.37
C LEU A 60 -9.58 7.81 -3.11
N ARG A 61 -9.28 9.11 -2.95
CA ARG A 61 -8.09 9.73 -3.55
C ARG A 61 -6.78 9.14 -3.02
N LYS A 62 -6.66 8.92 -1.70
CA LYS A 62 -5.48 8.29 -1.08
C LYS A 62 -5.26 6.87 -1.59
N ALA A 63 -6.34 6.09 -1.70
CA ALA A 63 -6.32 4.72 -2.20
C ALA A 63 -6.26 4.63 -3.74
N ARG A 64 -6.34 5.76 -4.45
CA ARG A 64 -6.42 5.83 -5.93
C ARG A 64 -7.58 5.01 -6.51
N VAL A 65 -8.70 4.97 -5.79
CA VAL A 65 -9.93 4.28 -6.18
C VAL A 65 -10.88 5.30 -6.80
N ALA A 66 -11.36 5.05 -8.02
CA ALA A 66 -12.41 5.87 -8.60
C ALA A 66 -13.76 5.53 -7.96
N GLU A 67 -14.66 6.50 -7.87
CA GLU A 67 -16.00 6.25 -7.34
C GLU A 67 -16.78 5.22 -8.19
N SER A 68 -16.48 5.13 -9.49
CA SER A 68 -17.00 4.07 -10.36
C SER A 68 -16.60 2.67 -9.92
N ASP A 69 -15.38 2.49 -9.41
CA ASP A 69 -14.87 1.21 -8.92
C ASP A 69 -15.55 0.84 -7.61
N LEU A 70 -15.74 1.82 -6.72
CA LEU A 70 -16.55 1.65 -5.50
C LEU A 70 -17.97 1.18 -5.85
N ARG A 71 -18.64 1.85 -6.80
CA ARG A 71 -19.98 1.45 -7.26
C ARG A 71 -19.99 0.07 -7.93
N ALA A 72 -18.94 -0.29 -8.65
CA ALA A 72 -18.81 -1.64 -9.22
C ALA A 72 -18.71 -2.70 -8.11
N LYS A 73 -17.95 -2.44 -7.06
CA LYS A 73 -17.79 -3.35 -5.92
C LYS A 73 -19.04 -3.47 -5.06
N LEU A 74 -19.81 -2.39 -4.91
CA LEU A 74 -21.14 -2.46 -4.29
C LEU A 74 -22.10 -3.37 -5.09
N ARG A 75 -22.09 -3.27 -6.43
CA ARG A 75 -22.89 -4.16 -7.28
C ARG A 75 -22.41 -5.61 -7.23
N GLU A 76 -21.11 -5.85 -7.22
CA GLU A 76 -20.52 -7.18 -7.07
C GLU A 76 -20.92 -7.84 -5.74
N ALA A 77 -21.07 -7.04 -4.68
CA ALA A 77 -21.58 -7.47 -3.38
C ALA A 77 -23.13 -7.56 -3.31
N ASN A 78 -23.86 -7.37 -4.41
CA ASN A 78 -25.33 -7.35 -4.44
C ASN A 78 -25.98 -6.32 -3.51
N VAL A 79 -25.31 -5.19 -3.26
CA VAL A 79 -25.93 -4.08 -2.53
C VAL A 79 -26.97 -3.42 -3.43
N SER A 80 -28.24 -3.53 -3.04
CA SER A 80 -29.38 -2.94 -3.77
C SER A 80 -29.82 -1.60 -3.18
N ASN A 81 -29.51 -1.34 -1.92
CA ASN A 81 -29.73 -0.06 -1.24
C ASN A 81 -28.50 0.29 -0.37
N LEU A 82 -28.04 1.54 -0.44
CA LEU A 82 -26.91 2.03 0.37
C LEU A 82 -27.15 1.96 1.88
N ASP A 83 -28.41 1.93 2.33
CA ASP A 83 -28.74 1.77 3.75
C ASP A 83 -28.33 0.40 4.33
N GLN A 84 -28.11 -0.58 3.45
CA GLN A 84 -27.60 -1.92 3.81
C GLN A 84 -26.10 -1.88 4.14
N VAL A 85 -25.36 -0.90 3.61
CA VAL A 85 -23.91 -0.83 3.73
C VAL A 85 -23.52 -0.47 5.17
N ARG A 86 -22.66 -1.27 5.79
CA ARG A 86 -22.07 -0.96 7.10
C ARG A 86 -20.71 -0.31 6.94
N ALA A 87 -19.85 -0.90 6.09
CA ALA A 87 -18.54 -0.36 5.77
C ALA A 87 -18.06 -0.86 4.41
N VAL A 88 -17.24 -0.04 3.75
CA VAL A 88 -16.44 -0.46 2.59
C VAL A 88 -15.00 -0.11 2.87
N VAL A 89 -14.12 -1.10 2.75
CA VAL A 89 -12.71 -1.00 3.13
C VAL A 89 -11.84 -1.36 1.92
N PHE A 90 -10.82 -0.54 1.66
CA PHE A 90 -9.75 -0.88 0.75
C PHE A 90 -8.68 -1.66 1.51
N GLU A 91 -8.51 -2.93 1.16
CA GLU A 91 -7.61 -3.84 1.83
C GLU A 91 -6.16 -3.66 1.36
N THR A 92 -5.25 -4.12 2.21
CA THR A 92 -3.81 -4.21 1.94
C THR A 92 -3.46 -5.09 0.74
N THR A 93 -4.38 -5.96 0.35
CA THR A 93 -4.29 -6.81 -0.84
C THR A 93 -4.62 -6.08 -2.15
N GLY A 94 -5.05 -4.81 -2.07
CA GLY A 94 -5.57 -4.04 -3.20
C GLY A 94 -7.02 -4.36 -3.57
N LYS A 95 -7.70 -5.21 -2.79
CA LYS A 95 -9.11 -5.54 -2.96
C LYS A 95 -10.00 -4.58 -2.17
N ILE A 96 -11.26 -4.48 -2.57
CA ILE A 96 -12.29 -3.74 -1.82
C ILE A 96 -13.21 -4.75 -1.17
N SER A 97 -13.30 -4.70 0.16
CA SER A 97 -14.23 -5.47 0.97
C SER A 97 -15.50 -4.65 1.21
N VAL A 98 -16.67 -5.23 0.97
CA VAL A 98 -17.97 -4.62 1.26
C VAL A 98 -18.65 -5.40 2.37
N ILE A 99 -18.97 -4.72 3.47
CA ILE A 99 -19.74 -5.31 4.57
C ILE A 99 -21.12 -4.68 4.56
N HIS A 100 -22.14 -5.49 4.31
CA HIS A 100 -23.54 -5.06 4.24
C HIS A 100 -24.46 -6.11 4.86
N THR A 101 -25.68 -5.70 5.19
CA THR A 101 -26.75 -6.58 5.70
C THR A 101 -28.10 -6.08 5.21
N GLU A 102 -29.01 -7.00 4.90
CA GLU A 102 -30.39 -6.67 4.57
C GLU A 102 -31.23 -6.36 5.82
N ASP A 103 -30.84 -6.90 6.99
CA ASP A 103 -31.52 -6.66 8.26
C ASP A 103 -30.85 -5.52 9.05
N PRO A 104 -31.55 -4.37 9.24
CA PRO A 104 -31.03 -3.24 9.99
C PRO A 104 -30.71 -3.56 11.46
N LYS A 105 -31.32 -4.61 12.04
CA LYS A 105 -31.12 -5.02 13.44
C LYS A 105 -29.86 -5.88 13.63
N THR A 106 -29.29 -6.40 12.55
CA THR A 106 -28.04 -7.15 12.61
C THR A 106 -26.94 -6.25 13.20
N LYS A 107 -26.38 -6.69 14.32
CA LYS A 107 -25.32 -5.99 15.03
C LYS A 107 -24.05 -5.95 14.16
N PHE A 108 -23.44 -4.78 14.05
CA PHE A 108 -22.16 -4.60 13.40
C PHE A 108 -21.08 -4.37 14.47
N ASP A 109 -20.20 -5.35 14.66
CA ASP A 109 -19.12 -5.25 15.64
C ASP A 109 -18.00 -4.35 15.10
N ASN A 110 -17.72 -3.26 15.83
CA ASN A 110 -16.67 -2.31 15.46
C ASN A 110 -15.26 -2.92 15.47
N TYR A 111 -15.08 -4.07 16.14
CA TYR A 111 -13.84 -4.86 16.12
C TYR A 111 -13.32 -5.14 14.70
N LEU A 112 -14.24 -5.29 13.72
CA LEU A 112 -13.90 -5.50 12.32
C LEU A 112 -13.21 -4.29 11.65
N LEU A 113 -13.17 -3.14 12.31
CA LEU A 113 -12.61 -1.89 11.77
C LEU A 113 -11.50 -1.30 12.66
N ASP A 114 -11.01 -2.02 13.66
CA ASP A 114 -10.06 -1.48 14.65
C ASP A 114 -8.69 -1.14 14.03
N ASP A 115 -8.28 -1.86 12.99
CA ASP A 115 -7.04 -1.65 12.23
C ASP A 115 -7.24 -0.83 10.94
N VAL A 116 -8.46 -0.37 10.68
CA VAL A 116 -8.81 0.38 9.47
C VAL A 116 -8.58 1.87 9.67
N LYS A 117 -7.77 2.47 8.78
CA LYS A 117 -7.50 3.91 8.72
C LYS A 117 -8.75 4.65 8.24
N LYS A 118 -9.21 5.61 9.05
CA LYS A 118 -10.43 6.41 8.81
C LYS A 118 -10.15 7.68 8.05
#